data_AF-A0A8J6Q7K6-F1
#
_entry.id   AF-A0A8J6Q7K6-F1
#
_cell.length_a   1.000
_cell.length_b   1.000
_cell.length_c   1.000
_cell.angle_alpha   90.00
_cell.angle_beta   90.00
_cell.angle_gamma   90.00
#
_symmetry.space_group_name_H-M   'P 1'
#
loop_
_entity.id
_entity.type
_entity.pdbx_description
1 polymer ?
#
loop_
_entity_poly.entity_id
_entity_poly.type
_entity_poly.pdbx_seq_one_letter_code
_entity_poly.pdbx_strand_id
1 'polypeptide(L)'
;MDYSNTYNYFYSKTSNVCKEIVIKKFKEAKKKRRPFLTMANAILKEIHNYRNNMDKKLLDVAEKAVSEFGKRFEYYEGNRQDVISWVLEEEVLNAFGQYGVGSYNSFIADLAVFEALKEAGRHFHNYYDYYQLIYGIDKYEYFYLKDFEGIDFRSSSEYKEMRLLKYPEEKELVQPEVQLASLDNVEKSVKPEVKSQDESNYRAILDSFSDDERYLIANCLYELIQNDVINETVQELKISAAVFMKLLKIVGAFSDISVFYKEAKRCTSYNKLSKGLGYYRGEGKLNIIDSTLEKIEILDIKIIEEELKRLKLRVLSEQRIRK
;
A
#
# COMPACT_ATOMS: atom_id res chain seq x y z
N MET A 1 28.10 -10.66 -21.83
CA MET A 1 26.93 -11.56 -21.77
C MET A 1 25.87 -10.79 -21.02
N ASP A 2 24.63 -10.73 -21.50
CA ASP A 2 23.64 -9.82 -20.92
C ASP A 2 22.94 -10.46 -19.71
N TYR A 3 23.46 -10.16 -18.53
CA TYR A 3 22.98 -10.68 -17.25
C TYR A 3 21.61 -10.10 -16.88
N SER A 4 21.35 -8.84 -17.24
CA SER A 4 20.06 -8.18 -17.04
C SER A 4 18.96 -8.89 -17.84
N ASN A 5 19.22 -9.25 -19.10
CA ASN A 5 18.27 -10.02 -19.92
C ASN A 5 17.98 -11.41 -19.33
N THR A 6 19.01 -12.10 -18.81
CA THR A 6 18.82 -13.38 -18.11
C THR A 6 17.93 -13.22 -16.88
N TYR A 7 18.24 -12.22 -16.04
CA TYR A 7 17.45 -11.90 -14.85
C TYR A 7 15.98 -11.60 -15.21
N ASN A 8 15.76 -10.68 -16.14
CA ASN A 8 14.43 -10.24 -16.55
C ASN A 8 13.59 -11.38 -17.13
N TYR A 9 14.21 -12.26 -17.93
CA TYR A 9 13.55 -13.45 -18.46
C TYR A 9 13.06 -14.38 -17.35
N PHE A 10 13.94 -14.78 -16.43
CA PHE A 10 13.59 -15.73 -15.36
C PHE A 10 12.64 -15.12 -14.33
N TYR A 11 12.80 -13.83 -14.02
CA TYR A 11 11.89 -13.11 -13.13
C TYR A 11 10.47 -13.08 -13.70
N SER A 12 10.33 -12.65 -14.96
CA SER A 12 9.03 -12.56 -15.63
C SER A 12 8.37 -13.92 -15.82
N LYS A 13 9.17 -14.93 -16.21
CA LYS A 13 8.70 -16.31 -16.37
C LYS A 13 8.19 -16.88 -15.05
N THR A 14 8.93 -16.68 -13.96
CA THR A 14 8.54 -17.16 -12.63
C THR A 14 7.27 -16.46 -12.14
N SER A 15 7.17 -15.14 -12.32
CA SER A 15 5.95 -14.38 -11.98
C SER A 15 4.72 -14.90 -12.72
N ASN A 16 4.84 -15.17 -14.03
CA ASN A 16 3.76 -15.74 -14.84
C ASN A 16 3.36 -17.15 -14.36
N VAL A 17 4.34 -18.02 -14.09
CA VAL A 17 4.08 -19.37 -13.56
C VAL A 17 3.38 -19.30 -12.20
N CYS A 18 3.81 -18.40 -11.30
CA CYS A 18 3.15 -18.18 -10.02
C CYS A 18 1.68 -17.76 -10.22
N LYS A 19 1.42 -16.79 -11.10
CA LYS A 19 0.06 -16.37 -11.45
C LYS A 19 -0.80 -17.55 -11.94
N GLU A 20 -0.30 -18.36 -12.86
CA GLU A 20 -1.03 -19.51 -13.40
C GLU A 20 -1.34 -20.57 -12.34
N ILE A 21 -0.36 -20.90 -11.48
CA ILE A 21 -0.52 -21.85 -10.38
C ILE A 21 -1.61 -21.36 -9.42
N VAL A 22 -1.57 -20.08 -9.04
CA VAL A 22 -2.56 -19.49 -8.13
C VAL A 22 -3.96 -19.56 -8.73
N ILE A 23 -4.14 -19.12 -9.98
CA ILE A 23 -5.43 -19.17 -10.67
C ILE A 23 -5.94 -20.61 -10.78
N LYS A 24 -5.07 -21.57 -11.10
CA LYS A 24 -5.44 -22.99 -11.16
C LYS A 24 -5.95 -23.48 -9.80
N LYS A 25 -5.26 -23.13 -8.72
CA LYS A 25 -5.66 -23.47 -7.35
C LYS A 25 -6.97 -22.80 -6.94
N PHE A 26 -7.19 -21.57 -7.35
CA PHE A 26 -8.47 -20.88 -7.13
C PHE A 26 -9.60 -21.68 -7.79
N LYS A 27 -9.46 -22.02 -9.07
CA LYS A 27 -10.47 -22.81 -9.81
C LYS A 27 -10.72 -24.18 -9.17
N GLU A 28 -9.68 -24.88 -8.75
CA GLU A 28 -9.80 -26.18 -8.06
C GLU A 28 -10.48 -26.09 -6.69
N ALA A 29 -10.13 -25.06 -5.91
CA ALA A 29 -10.74 -24.80 -4.61
C ALA A 29 -12.22 -24.42 -4.74
N LYS A 30 -12.57 -23.64 -5.76
CA LYS A 30 -13.94 -23.23 -6.06
C LYS A 30 -14.84 -24.41 -6.40
N LYS A 31 -14.35 -25.36 -7.22
CA LYS A 31 -15.06 -26.63 -7.51
C LYS A 31 -15.43 -27.41 -6.25
N LYS A 32 -14.60 -27.30 -5.20
CA LYS A 32 -14.79 -27.96 -3.90
C LYS A 32 -15.46 -27.05 -2.85
N ARG A 33 -15.94 -25.86 -3.24
CA ARG A 33 -16.55 -24.85 -2.34
C ARG A 33 -15.67 -24.51 -1.13
N ARG A 34 -14.35 -24.51 -1.30
CA ARG A 34 -13.42 -24.22 -0.20
C ARG A 34 -13.45 -22.72 0.15
N PRO A 35 -13.35 -22.35 1.43
CA PRO A 35 -13.19 -20.95 1.83
C PRO A 35 -11.90 -20.36 1.25
N PHE A 36 -11.93 -19.07 0.90
CA PHE A 36 -10.77 -18.35 0.38
C PHE A 36 -9.59 -18.43 1.33
N LEU A 37 -9.80 -18.13 2.62
CA LEU A 37 -8.77 -18.11 3.66
C LEU A 37 -7.94 -19.39 3.71
N THR A 38 -8.60 -20.56 3.70
CA THR A 38 -7.90 -21.85 3.76
C THR A 38 -7.00 -22.07 2.55
N MET A 39 -7.48 -21.72 1.35
CA MET A 39 -6.72 -21.90 0.12
C MET A 39 -5.61 -20.85 -0.02
N ALA A 40 -5.88 -19.60 0.34
CA ALA A 40 -4.93 -18.50 0.33
C ALA A 40 -3.74 -18.78 1.26
N ASN A 41 -3.99 -19.26 2.48
CA ASN A 41 -2.95 -19.67 3.42
C ASN A 41 -2.10 -20.82 2.89
N ALA A 42 -2.71 -21.80 2.20
CA ALA A 42 -1.98 -22.89 1.57
C ALA A 42 -1.06 -22.41 0.43
N ILE A 43 -1.54 -21.46 -0.39
CA ILE A 43 -0.74 -20.83 -1.44
C ILE A 43 0.43 -20.05 -0.86
N LEU A 44 0.19 -19.20 0.13
CA LEU A 44 1.23 -18.41 0.80
C LEU A 44 2.31 -19.30 1.41
N LYS A 45 1.89 -20.38 2.09
CA LYS A 45 2.82 -21.37 2.66
C LYS A 45 3.69 -22.03 1.60
N GLU A 46 3.13 -22.38 0.45
CA GLU A 46 3.92 -22.95 -0.65
C GLU A 46 4.90 -21.95 -1.25
N ILE A 47 4.46 -20.73 -1.56
CA ILE A 47 5.34 -19.67 -2.07
C ILE A 47 6.49 -19.43 -1.08
N HIS A 48 6.18 -19.35 0.21
CA HIS A 48 7.17 -19.18 1.27
C HIS A 48 8.18 -20.34 1.33
N ASN A 49 7.70 -21.59 1.23
CA ASN A 49 8.58 -22.77 1.23
C ASN A 49 9.51 -22.79 0.01
N TYR A 50 8.99 -22.52 -1.19
CA TYR A 50 9.80 -22.43 -2.40
C TYR A 50 10.84 -21.32 -2.29
N ARG A 51 10.43 -20.13 -1.81
CA ARG A 51 11.31 -19.00 -1.59
C ARG A 51 12.45 -19.35 -0.63
N ASN A 52 12.15 -19.94 0.53
CA ASN A 52 13.17 -20.28 1.52
C ASN A 52 14.15 -21.36 1.03
N ASN A 53 13.67 -22.30 0.21
CA ASN A 53 14.55 -23.29 -0.42
C ASN A 53 15.49 -22.64 -1.45
N MET A 54 14.99 -21.67 -2.23
CA MET A 54 15.81 -20.90 -3.17
C MET A 54 16.82 -20.00 -2.45
N ASP A 55 16.42 -19.37 -1.35
CA ASP A 55 17.28 -18.54 -0.52
C ASP A 55 18.48 -19.33 0.00
N LYS A 56 18.23 -20.49 0.63
CA LYS A 56 19.29 -21.40 1.09
C LYS A 56 20.23 -21.79 -0.05
N LYS A 57 19.68 -22.19 -1.20
CA LYS A 57 20.47 -22.55 -2.39
C LYS A 57 21.37 -21.40 -2.85
N LEU A 58 20.86 -20.17 -2.87
CA LEU A 58 21.61 -18.98 -3.29
C LEU A 58 22.73 -18.63 -2.31
N LEU A 59 22.45 -18.69 -1.01
CA LEU A 59 23.43 -18.44 0.05
C LEU A 59 24.54 -19.49 0.03
N ASP A 60 24.21 -20.77 -0.16
CA ASP A 60 25.17 -21.87 -0.30
C ASP A 60 26.08 -21.69 -1.53
N VAL A 61 25.57 -21.06 -2.59
CA VAL A 61 26.32 -20.82 -3.84
C VAL A 61 27.21 -19.59 -3.74
N ALA A 62 26.69 -18.46 -3.25
CA ALA A 62 27.39 -17.18 -3.21
C ALA A 62 26.73 -16.15 -2.26
N GLU A 63 26.77 -16.41 -0.95
CA GLU A 63 26.22 -15.51 0.09
C GLU A 63 26.56 -14.03 -0.10
N LYS A 64 27.83 -13.71 -0.36
CA LYS A 64 28.25 -12.31 -0.56
C LYS A 64 27.58 -11.67 -1.78
N ALA A 65 27.48 -12.39 -2.90
CA ALA A 65 26.83 -11.89 -4.10
C ALA A 65 25.32 -11.64 -3.88
N VAL A 66 24.66 -12.49 -3.08
CA VAL A 66 23.27 -12.27 -2.66
C VAL A 66 23.16 -11.00 -1.81
N SER A 67 24.07 -10.80 -0.86
CA SER A 67 24.10 -9.59 -0.04
C SER A 67 24.32 -8.33 -0.88
N GLU A 68 25.21 -8.36 -1.87
CA GLU A 68 25.44 -7.21 -2.74
C GLU A 68 24.20 -6.86 -3.57
N PHE A 69 23.52 -7.87 -4.10
CA PHE A 69 22.25 -7.65 -4.80
C PHE A 69 21.17 -7.08 -3.88
N GLY A 70 21.15 -7.46 -2.60
CA GLY A 70 20.25 -6.91 -1.58
C GLY A 70 20.40 -5.40 -1.41
N LYS A 71 21.63 -4.87 -1.54
CA LYS A 71 21.99 -3.46 -1.38
C LYS A 71 21.97 -2.67 -2.70
N ARG A 72 21.45 -3.25 -3.78
CA ARG A 72 21.48 -2.66 -5.14
C ARG A 72 21.08 -1.18 -5.24
N PHE A 73 20.09 -0.75 -4.46
CA PHE A 73 19.61 0.64 -4.45
C PHE A 73 20.41 1.57 -3.53
N GLU A 74 21.37 1.05 -2.77
CA GLU A 74 22.35 1.83 -2.01
C GLU A 74 23.54 2.24 -2.90
N TYR A 75 23.83 1.45 -3.93
CA TYR A 75 24.96 1.68 -4.84
C TYR A 75 24.63 2.66 -5.96
N TYR A 76 23.44 2.54 -6.56
CA TYR A 76 23.08 3.34 -7.73
C TYR A 76 21.70 3.97 -7.58
N GLU A 77 21.61 5.25 -7.94
CA GLU A 77 20.35 5.96 -8.15
C GLU A 77 19.89 5.78 -9.60
N GLY A 78 18.61 5.46 -9.81
CA GLY A 78 18.07 5.29 -11.15
C GLY A 78 16.77 4.52 -11.19
N ASN A 79 16.28 4.26 -12.40
CA ASN A 79 15.15 3.35 -12.57
C ASN A 79 15.59 1.92 -12.21
N ARG A 80 14.62 1.09 -11.82
CA ARG A 80 14.88 -0.27 -11.33
C ARG A 80 15.64 -1.14 -12.34
N GLN A 81 15.40 -0.99 -13.64
CA GLN A 81 16.03 -1.84 -14.66
C GLN A 81 17.52 -1.52 -14.80
N ASP A 82 17.87 -0.23 -14.84
CA ASP A 82 19.25 0.22 -14.96
C ASP A 82 20.06 -0.18 -13.72
N VAL A 83 19.50 0.05 -12.53
CA VAL A 83 20.15 -0.33 -11.25
C VAL A 83 20.42 -1.83 -11.18
N ILE A 84 19.46 -2.65 -11.59
CA ILE A 84 19.65 -4.11 -11.64
C ILE A 84 20.76 -4.48 -12.64
N SER A 85 20.79 -3.84 -13.81
CA SER A 85 21.82 -4.12 -14.82
C SER A 85 23.22 -3.83 -14.28
N TRP A 86 23.44 -2.63 -13.73
CA TRP A 86 24.74 -2.20 -13.23
C TRP A 86 25.25 -3.07 -12.08
N VAL A 87 24.38 -3.37 -11.11
CA VAL A 87 24.74 -4.22 -9.96
C VAL A 87 25.09 -5.64 -10.36
N LEU A 88 24.42 -6.20 -11.37
CA LEU A 88 24.72 -7.54 -11.88
C LEU A 88 26.01 -7.60 -12.69
N GLU A 89 26.42 -6.48 -13.31
CA GLU A 89 27.63 -6.40 -14.14
C GLU A 89 28.89 -6.07 -13.34
N GLU A 90 28.74 -5.38 -12.20
CA GLU A 90 29.87 -5.00 -11.35
C GLU A 90 29.84 -5.72 -10.00
N GLU A 91 29.03 -5.27 -9.05
CA GLU A 91 29.16 -5.66 -7.63
C GLU A 91 28.90 -7.14 -7.38
N VAL A 92 27.82 -7.66 -7.97
CA VAL A 92 27.44 -9.07 -7.81
C VAL A 92 28.40 -9.98 -8.56
N LEU A 93 28.89 -9.55 -9.73
CA LEU A 93 29.87 -10.32 -10.51
C LEU A 93 31.21 -10.40 -9.78
N ASN A 94 31.68 -9.29 -9.23
CA ASN A 94 32.91 -9.22 -8.45
C ASN A 94 32.82 -10.08 -7.19
N ALA A 95 31.71 -9.98 -6.44
CA ALA A 95 31.49 -10.80 -5.24
C ALA A 95 31.38 -12.29 -5.58
N PHE A 96 30.73 -12.64 -6.70
CA PHE A 96 30.62 -14.03 -7.15
C PHE A 96 31.96 -14.58 -7.62
N GLY A 97 32.77 -13.82 -8.36
CA GLY A 97 34.07 -14.28 -8.86
C GLY A 97 35.08 -14.64 -7.76
N GLN A 98 34.93 -14.06 -6.57
CA GLN A 98 35.83 -14.32 -5.43
C GLN A 98 35.44 -15.56 -4.61
N TYR A 99 34.14 -15.86 -4.48
CA TYR A 99 33.65 -16.86 -3.51
C TYR A 99 32.56 -17.79 -4.05
N GLY A 100 32.03 -17.51 -5.24
CA GLY A 100 30.92 -18.24 -5.84
C GLY A 100 31.34 -19.59 -6.41
N VAL A 101 30.41 -20.54 -6.42
CA VAL A 101 30.61 -21.87 -7.02
C VAL A 101 29.66 -22.05 -8.20
N GLY A 102 30.20 -22.50 -9.33
CA GLY A 102 29.42 -22.82 -10.53
C GLY A 102 29.27 -21.67 -11.52
N SER A 103 28.17 -21.67 -12.27
CA SER A 103 27.93 -20.70 -13.34
C SER A 103 27.23 -19.44 -12.83
N TYR A 104 27.82 -18.28 -13.11
CA TYR A 104 27.23 -16.99 -12.76
C TYR A 104 25.85 -16.77 -13.41
N ASN A 105 25.66 -17.23 -14.66
CA ASN A 105 24.34 -17.18 -15.31
C ASN A 105 23.29 -18.02 -14.58
N SER A 106 23.66 -19.22 -14.12
CA SER A 106 22.76 -20.06 -13.34
C SER A 106 22.41 -19.41 -12.01
N PHE A 107 23.39 -18.78 -11.36
CA PHE A 107 23.17 -17.99 -10.15
C PHE A 107 22.21 -16.81 -10.40
N ILE A 108 22.38 -16.05 -11.47
CA ILE A 108 21.47 -14.95 -11.84
C ILE A 108 20.06 -15.46 -12.10
N ALA A 109 19.91 -16.60 -12.79
CA ALA A 109 18.62 -17.21 -13.03
C ALA A 109 17.93 -17.61 -11.71
N ASP A 110 18.66 -18.24 -10.79
CA ASP A 110 18.16 -18.60 -9.46
C ASP A 110 17.80 -17.37 -8.62
N LEU A 111 18.61 -16.31 -8.69
CA LEU A 111 18.39 -15.04 -8.01
C LEU A 111 17.11 -14.36 -8.50
N ALA A 112 16.89 -14.36 -9.81
CA ALA A 112 15.68 -13.84 -10.44
C ALA A 112 14.42 -14.62 -10.01
N VAL A 113 14.52 -15.95 -9.91
CA VAL A 113 13.44 -16.82 -9.43
C VAL A 113 13.13 -16.49 -7.95
N PHE A 114 14.15 -16.36 -7.11
CA PHE A 114 13.99 -15.98 -5.71
C PHE A 114 13.29 -14.63 -5.54
N GLU A 115 13.76 -13.59 -6.23
CA GLU A 115 13.16 -12.25 -6.15
C GLU A 115 11.71 -12.25 -6.69
N ALA A 116 11.43 -12.99 -7.77
CA ALA A 116 10.06 -13.13 -8.27
C ALA A 116 9.13 -13.84 -7.27
N LEU A 117 9.61 -14.87 -6.56
CA LEU A 117 8.85 -15.55 -5.50
C LEU A 117 8.60 -14.65 -4.29
N LYS A 118 9.62 -13.86 -3.90
CA LYS A 118 9.53 -12.87 -2.84
C LYS A 118 8.46 -11.81 -3.16
N GLU A 119 8.51 -11.24 -4.36
CA GLU A 119 7.53 -10.26 -4.82
C GLU A 119 6.14 -10.86 -5.00
N ALA A 120 6.02 -12.09 -5.52
CA ALA A 120 4.74 -12.79 -5.61
C ALA A 120 4.10 -12.99 -4.23
N GLY A 121 4.90 -13.40 -3.23
CA GLY A 121 4.46 -13.51 -1.84
C GLY A 121 4.00 -12.17 -1.26
N ARG A 122 4.80 -11.11 -1.46
CA ARG A 122 4.46 -9.74 -1.04
C ARG A 122 3.16 -9.26 -1.68
N HIS A 123 2.99 -9.41 -3.00
CA HIS A 123 1.77 -9.01 -3.68
C HIS A 123 0.56 -9.79 -3.19
N PHE A 124 0.67 -11.12 -3.09
CA PHE A 124 -0.43 -11.98 -2.65
C PHE A 124 -0.91 -11.61 -1.24
N HIS A 125 0.05 -11.25 -0.39
CA HIS A 125 -0.17 -10.79 0.97
C HIS A 125 -0.80 -9.39 1.02
N ASN A 126 -0.21 -8.42 0.33
CA ASN A 126 -0.64 -7.02 0.36
C ASN A 126 -2.03 -6.80 -0.24
N TYR A 127 -2.38 -7.57 -1.28
CA TYR A 127 -3.64 -7.43 -2.01
C TYR A 127 -4.61 -8.58 -1.72
N TYR A 128 -4.54 -9.13 -0.51
CA TYR A 128 -5.36 -10.27 -0.08
C TYR A 128 -6.87 -10.05 -0.33
N ASP A 129 -7.40 -8.89 0.05
CA ASP A 129 -8.83 -8.56 -0.14
C ASP A 129 -9.21 -8.47 -1.62
N TYR A 130 -8.30 -7.93 -2.46
CA TYR A 130 -8.48 -7.87 -3.91
C TYR A 130 -8.58 -9.28 -4.51
N TYR A 131 -7.67 -10.19 -4.13
CA TYR A 131 -7.73 -11.57 -4.60
C TYR A 131 -8.91 -12.35 -4.03
N GLN A 132 -9.38 -12.00 -2.81
CA GLN A 132 -10.59 -12.56 -2.24
C GLN A 132 -11.81 -12.21 -3.08
N LEU A 133 -11.90 -10.98 -3.59
CA LEU A 133 -12.95 -10.59 -4.52
C LEU A 133 -12.87 -11.42 -5.80
N ILE A 134 -11.70 -11.48 -6.45
CA ILE A 134 -11.47 -12.27 -7.67
C ILE A 134 -11.94 -13.72 -7.49
N TYR A 135 -11.55 -14.36 -6.38
CA TYR A 135 -11.99 -15.72 -6.04
C TYR A 135 -13.50 -15.81 -5.80
N GLY A 136 -14.07 -14.79 -5.15
CA GLY A 136 -15.50 -14.72 -4.83
C GLY A 136 -16.38 -14.73 -6.08
N ILE A 137 -16.02 -13.94 -7.09
CA ILE A 137 -16.84 -13.70 -8.29
C ILE A 137 -16.29 -14.37 -9.56
N ASP A 138 -15.26 -15.21 -9.44
CA ASP A 138 -14.65 -15.99 -10.53
C ASP A 138 -14.03 -15.15 -11.67
N LYS A 139 -13.58 -13.94 -11.36
CA LYS A 139 -13.00 -12.95 -12.28
C LYS A 139 -11.48 -13.04 -12.39
N TYR A 140 -10.99 -14.22 -12.73
CA TYR A 140 -9.55 -14.56 -12.72
C TYR A 140 -8.68 -13.76 -13.70
N GLU A 141 -9.29 -13.17 -14.74
CA GLU A 141 -8.63 -12.30 -15.70
C GLU A 141 -8.02 -11.06 -15.03
N TYR A 142 -8.57 -10.62 -13.90
CA TYR A 142 -8.11 -9.48 -13.11
C TYR A 142 -7.00 -9.83 -12.10
N PHE A 143 -6.50 -11.08 -12.11
CA PHE A 143 -5.39 -11.47 -11.23
C PHE A 143 -4.05 -10.96 -11.77
N TYR A 144 -3.39 -10.08 -11.03
CA TYR A 144 -2.09 -9.50 -11.37
C TYR A 144 -1.14 -9.57 -10.18
N LEU A 145 0.14 -9.86 -10.43
CA LEU A 145 1.23 -9.75 -9.46
C LEU A 145 2.01 -8.46 -9.74
N LYS A 146 1.36 -7.33 -9.50
CA LYS A 146 1.90 -5.99 -9.72
C LYS A 146 1.42 -5.06 -8.62
N ASP A 147 2.21 -4.02 -8.34
CA ASP A 147 1.79 -2.98 -7.41
C ASP A 147 0.72 -2.07 -8.05
N PHE A 148 -0.16 -1.55 -7.20
CA PHE A 148 -1.04 -0.44 -7.56
C PHE A 148 -0.27 0.87 -7.34
N GLU A 149 0.43 1.34 -8.38
CA GLU A 149 1.29 2.52 -8.28
C GLU A 149 0.46 3.79 -8.05
N GLY A 150 0.80 4.52 -6.98
CA GLY A 150 0.20 5.83 -6.67
C GLY A 150 -1.25 5.80 -6.14
N ILE A 151 -1.85 4.62 -5.95
CA ILE A 151 -3.23 4.46 -5.45
C ILE A 151 -3.37 3.25 -4.51
N ASP A 152 -4.34 3.28 -3.60
CA ASP A 152 -4.79 2.06 -2.91
C ASP A 152 -5.50 1.13 -3.92
N PHE A 153 -5.28 -0.19 -3.82
CA PHE A 153 -5.90 -1.17 -4.71
C PHE A 153 -7.43 -1.14 -4.66
N ARG A 154 -8.02 -0.76 -3.52
CA ARG A 154 -9.47 -0.62 -3.33
C ARG A 154 -10.05 0.54 -4.13
N SER A 155 -9.18 1.48 -4.53
CA SER A 155 -9.52 2.62 -5.37
C SER A 155 -9.40 2.32 -6.87
N SER A 156 -8.85 1.16 -7.25
CA SER A 156 -8.80 0.71 -8.66
C SER A 156 -10.20 0.49 -9.25
N SER A 157 -10.33 0.75 -10.55
CA SER A 157 -11.56 0.49 -11.31
C SER A 157 -12.01 -0.97 -11.19
N GLU A 158 -11.04 -1.86 -11.28
CA GLU A 158 -11.19 -3.31 -11.22
C GLU A 158 -11.78 -3.73 -9.87
N TYR A 159 -11.21 -3.23 -8.76
CA TYR A 159 -11.74 -3.55 -7.43
C TYR A 159 -13.16 -3.01 -7.24
N LYS A 160 -13.43 -1.77 -7.64
CA LYS A 160 -14.77 -1.15 -7.53
C LYS A 160 -15.80 -1.93 -8.34
N GLU A 161 -15.50 -2.28 -9.58
CA GLU A 161 -16.36 -3.08 -10.44
C GLU A 161 -16.66 -4.44 -9.80
N MET A 162 -15.60 -5.16 -9.37
CA MET A 162 -15.74 -6.48 -8.74
C MET A 162 -16.50 -6.43 -7.41
N ARG A 163 -16.34 -5.35 -6.63
CA ARG A 163 -17.06 -5.16 -5.36
C ARG A 163 -18.55 -4.97 -5.61
N LEU A 164 -18.94 -4.14 -6.57
CA LEU A 164 -20.35 -3.95 -6.93
C LEU A 164 -20.99 -5.20 -7.53
N LEU A 165 -20.21 -6.06 -8.20
CA LEU A 165 -20.70 -7.38 -8.64
C LEU A 165 -20.98 -8.31 -7.47
N LYS A 166 -20.18 -8.24 -6.40
CA LYS A 166 -20.33 -9.08 -5.21
C LYS A 166 -21.38 -8.56 -4.23
N TYR A 167 -21.55 -7.24 -4.14
CA TYR A 167 -22.48 -6.53 -3.26
C TYR A 167 -23.31 -5.50 -4.05
N PRO A 168 -24.27 -5.93 -4.88
CA PRO A 168 -25.05 -5.03 -5.74
C PRO A 168 -25.82 -3.95 -4.98
N GLU A 169 -26.22 -4.24 -3.74
CA GLU A 169 -26.92 -3.33 -2.82
C GLU A 169 -26.10 -2.07 -2.49
N GLU A 170 -24.77 -2.11 -2.62
CA GLU A 170 -23.92 -0.94 -2.41
C GLU A 170 -24.09 0.11 -3.52
N LYS A 171 -24.67 -0.24 -4.68
CA LYS A 171 -24.98 0.72 -5.75
C LYS A 171 -25.98 1.78 -5.32
N GLU A 172 -26.88 1.47 -4.40
CA GLU A 172 -27.92 2.41 -3.94
C GLU A 172 -27.40 3.42 -2.90
N LEU A 173 -26.20 3.22 -2.36
CA LEU A 173 -25.57 4.10 -1.37
C LEU A 173 -24.57 5.09 -1.99
N VAL A 174 -24.20 4.92 -3.26
CA VAL A 174 -23.43 5.90 -4.01
C VAL A 174 -24.40 6.98 -4.48
N GLN A 175 -24.50 8.07 -3.72
CA GLN A 175 -25.17 9.28 -4.21
C GLN A 175 -24.54 9.69 -5.54
N PRO A 176 -25.32 10.12 -6.54
CA PRO A 176 -24.77 10.54 -7.81
C PRO A 176 -23.80 11.69 -7.55
N GLU A 177 -22.59 11.54 -8.08
CA GLU A 177 -21.59 12.62 -8.17
C GLU A 177 -22.31 13.89 -8.62
N VAL A 178 -22.14 14.96 -7.85
CA VAL A 178 -22.63 16.29 -8.20
C VAL A 178 -22.09 16.60 -9.58
N GLN A 179 -22.98 16.61 -10.57
CA GLN A 179 -22.70 17.09 -11.92
C GLN A 179 -22.31 18.56 -11.79
N LEU A 180 -21.01 18.85 -11.85
CA LEU A 180 -20.52 20.20 -12.10
C LEU A 180 -20.96 20.57 -13.52
N ALA A 181 -22.05 21.33 -13.59
CA ALA A 181 -22.53 21.92 -14.81
C ALA A 181 -21.47 22.88 -15.39
N SER A 182 -20.96 22.50 -16.56
CA SER A 182 -20.60 23.36 -17.70
C SER A 182 -19.82 24.65 -17.43
N LEU A 183 -18.51 24.59 -17.70
CA LEU A 183 -17.76 25.72 -18.26
C LEU A 183 -16.90 25.20 -19.43
N ASP A 184 -17.52 25.14 -20.60
CA ASP A 184 -16.81 24.99 -21.86
C ASP A 184 -16.10 26.31 -22.23
N ASN A 185 -14.93 26.13 -22.86
CA ASN A 185 -14.11 27.07 -23.63
C ASN A 185 -13.06 27.89 -22.87
N VAL A 186 -11.80 27.43 -22.91
CA VAL A 186 -10.70 28.10 -23.65
C VAL A 186 -9.68 27.05 -24.09
N GLU A 187 -9.41 27.03 -25.40
CA GLU A 187 -8.39 26.22 -26.05
C GLU A 187 -6.93 26.58 -25.65
N LYS A 188 -6.10 25.52 -25.66
CA LYS A 188 -4.70 25.45 -26.10
C LYS A 188 -3.61 26.26 -25.35
N SER A 189 -2.70 25.46 -24.81
CA SER A 189 -1.24 25.65 -24.72
C SER A 189 -0.72 26.89 -24.01
N VAL A 190 -0.06 26.71 -22.85
CA VAL A 190 1.27 27.25 -22.49
C VAL A 190 1.71 26.55 -21.19
N LYS A 191 3.01 26.21 -21.09
CA LYS A 191 3.66 25.64 -19.89
C LYS A 191 3.29 26.45 -18.63
N PRO A 192 2.99 25.85 -17.47
CA PRO A 192 2.68 26.65 -16.29
C PRO A 192 3.96 27.21 -15.68
N GLU A 193 4.16 28.51 -15.86
CA GLU A 193 4.80 29.35 -14.85
C GLU A 193 3.91 29.34 -13.59
N VAL A 194 4.49 28.96 -12.47
CA VAL A 194 3.84 28.89 -11.15
C VAL A 194 3.54 30.30 -10.67
N LYS A 195 2.25 30.65 -10.61
CA LYS A 195 1.76 31.91 -10.01
C LYS A 195 1.43 31.72 -8.54
N SER A 196 1.85 32.67 -7.72
CA SER A 196 1.76 32.76 -6.25
C SER A 196 0.35 32.83 -5.63
N GLN A 197 -0.72 32.52 -6.38
CA GLN A 197 -2.11 32.55 -5.88
C GLN A 197 -2.56 31.25 -5.21
N ASP A 198 -1.89 30.12 -5.46
CA ASP A 198 -2.23 28.84 -4.82
C ASP A 198 -1.78 28.77 -3.35
N GLU A 199 -0.64 29.36 -3.00
CA GLU A 199 -0.06 29.23 -1.65
C GLU A 199 -0.91 29.87 -0.55
N SER A 200 -1.55 31.02 -0.82
CA SER A 200 -2.39 31.70 0.18
C SER A 200 -3.63 30.89 0.54
N ASN A 201 -4.20 30.17 -0.45
CA ASN A 201 -5.39 29.34 -0.25
C ASN A 201 -5.05 28.09 0.57
N TYR A 202 -3.94 27.43 0.26
CA TYR A 202 -3.47 26.29 1.07
C TYR A 202 -3.12 26.68 2.50
N ARG A 203 -2.52 27.87 2.71
CA ARG A 203 -2.20 28.36 4.06
C ARG A 203 -3.45 28.59 4.90
N ALA A 204 -4.49 29.21 4.32
CA ALA A 204 -5.76 29.40 5.01
C ALA A 204 -6.40 28.07 5.44
N ILE A 205 -6.35 27.05 4.59
CA ILE A 205 -6.86 25.71 4.91
C ILE A 205 -6.04 25.08 6.04
N LEU A 206 -4.70 25.13 5.97
CA LEU A 206 -3.81 24.59 7.00
C LEU A 206 -4.02 25.25 8.37
N ASP A 207 -4.29 26.54 8.39
CA ASP A 207 -4.58 27.30 9.62
C ASP A 207 -6.00 27.05 10.13
N SER A 208 -6.93 26.59 9.27
CA SER A 208 -8.32 26.29 9.66
C SER A 208 -8.51 24.97 10.42
N PHE A 209 -7.50 24.10 10.46
CA PHE A 209 -7.57 22.86 11.25
C PHE A 209 -7.55 23.15 12.74
N SER A 210 -8.60 22.71 13.44
CA SER A 210 -8.67 22.69 14.89
C SER A 210 -7.77 21.60 15.48
N ASP A 211 -7.40 21.77 16.75
CA ASP A 211 -6.59 20.78 17.47
C ASP A 211 -7.25 19.39 17.48
N ASP A 212 -8.57 19.31 17.58
CA ASP A 212 -9.31 18.06 17.55
C ASP A 212 -9.18 17.33 16.21
N GLU A 213 -9.30 18.04 15.09
CA GLU A 213 -9.10 17.47 13.75
C GLU A 213 -7.64 17.03 13.57
N ARG A 214 -6.66 17.82 14.07
CA ARG A 214 -5.24 17.45 14.05
C ARG A 214 -4.98 16.16 14.84
N TYR A 215 -5.59 15.99 16.02
CA TYR A 215 -5.47 14.75 16.80
C TYR A 215 -6.16 13.57 16.13
N LEU A 216 -7.28 13.79 15.44
CA LEU A 216 -7.95 12.75 14.68
C LEU A 216 -7.08 12.27 13.49
N ILE A 217 -6.46 13.21 12.75
CA ILE A 217 -5.51 12.88 11.67
C ILE A 217 -4.29 12.14 12.23
N ALA A 218 -3.74 12.60 13.35
CA ALA A 218 -2.62 11.96 14.02
C ALA A 218 -2.97 10.54 14.49
N ASN A 219 -4.18 10.32 15.01
CA ASN A 219 -4.67 9.00 15.37
C ASN A 219 -4.82 8.11 14.12
N CYS A 220 -5.40 8.61 13.03
CA CYS A 220 -5.49 7.85 11.77
C CYS A 220 -4.11 7.40 11.28
N LEU A 221 -3.14 8.32 11.26
CA LEU A 221 -1.76 8.01 10.90
C LEU A 221 -1.12 6.99 11.86
N TYR A 222 -1.33 7.15 13.17
CA TYR A 222 -0.81 6.23 14.18
C TYR A 222 -1.39 4.82 14.04
N GLU A 223 -2.70 4.70 13.84
CA GLU A 223 -3.38 3.42 13.61
C GLU A 223 -2.90 2.76 12.31
N LEU A 224 -2.74 3.55 11.25
CA LEU A 224 -2.18 3.06 9.99
C LEU A 224 -0.78 2.46 10.19
N ILE A 225 0.10 3.15 10.93
CA ILE A 225 1.45 2.66 11.26
C ILE A 225 1.44 1.48 12.24
N GLN A 226 0.58 1.47 13.26
CA GLN A 226 0.54 0.40 14.26
C GLN A 226 -0.07 -0.89 13.72
N ASN A 227 -1.06 -0.79 12.83
CA ASN A 227 -1.60 -1.96 12.15
C ASN A 227 -0.56 -2.66 11.25
N ASP A 228 0.50 -1.94 10.82
CA ASP A 228 1.66 -2.51 10.14
C ASP A 228 2.59 -3.30 11.08
N VAL A 229 2.58 -3.04 12.39
CA VAL A 229 3.55 -3.60 13.38
C VAL A 229 2.98 -4.81 14.14
N ILE A 230 1.67 -4.90 14.35
CA ILE A 230 1.06 -5.87 15.27
C ILE A 230 0.70 -7.21 14.60
N ASN A 231 0.53 -7.25 13.29
CA ASN A 231 0.31 -8.52 12.59
C ASN A 231 1.64 -8.99 11.98
N GLU A 232 2.07 -10.23 12.25
CA GLU A 232 3.23 -10.92 11.63
C GLU A 232 3.15 -11.03 10.08
N THR A 233 2.11 -10.42 9.51
CA THR A 233 1.75 -10.26 8.12
C THR A 233 2.01 -8.81 7.69
N VAL A 234 3.25 -8.53 7.31
CA VAL A 234 3.73 -7.22 6.84
C VAL A 234 2.90 -6.73 5.64
N GLN A 235 1.98 -5.80 5.85
CA GLN A 235 1.61 -4.81 4.84
C GLN A 235 2.59 -3.64 5.02
N GLU A 236 3.42 -3.36 4.02
CA GLU A 236 4.11 -2.08 3.98
C GLU A 236 3.12 -1.05 3.44
N LEU A 237 2.46 -0.30 4.33
CA LEU A 237 1.76 0.91 3.94
C LEU A 237 2.81 1.94 3.47
N LYS A 238 3.03 2.03 2.16
CA LYS A 238 3.96 3.02 1.59
C LYS A 238 3.34 4.41 1.55
N ILE A 239 3.46 5.15 2.66
CA ILE A 239 3.21 6.60 2.68
C ILE A 239 4.35 7.28 1.91
N SER A 240 4.05 7.97 0.82
CA SER A 240 5.07 8.72 0.08
C SER A 240 5.64 9.86 0.94
N ALA A 241 6.92 10.21 0.73
CA ALA A 241 7.54 11.31 1.45
C ALA A 241 6.74 12.63 1.31
N ALA A 242 6.13 12.86 0.15
CA ALA A 242 5.26 14.01 -0.08
C ALA A 242 4.02 14.01 0.83
N VAL A 243 3.32 12.87 0.94
CA VAL A 243 2.15 12.73 1.83
C VAL A 243 2.57 12.84 3.29
N PHE A 244 3.69 12.22 3.67
CA PHE A 244 4.22 12.31 5.02
C PHE A 244 4.54 13.76 5.41
N MET A 245 5.17 14.53 4.52
CA MET A 245 5.45 15.95 4.74
C MET A 245 4.18 16.79 4.88
N LYS A 246 3.15 16.54 4.04
CA LYS A 246 1.83 17.20 4.18
C LYS A 246 1.22 16.92 5.56
N LEU A 247 1.25 15.65 6.00
CA LEU A 247 0.71 15.24 7.29
C LEU A 247 1.46 15.84 8.47
N LEU A 248 2.80 15.87 8.43
CA LEU A 248 3.61 16.53 9.45
C LEU A 248 3.27 18.02 9.56
N LYS A 249 3.02 18.71 8.45
CA LYS A 249 2.64 20.12 8.47
C LYS A 249 1.29 20.37 9.14
N ILE A 250 0.32 19.47 8.94
CA ILE A 250 -1.01 19.57 9.55
C ILE A 250 -0.96 19.17 11.02
N VAL A 251 -0.39 17.99 11.33
CA VAL A 251 -0.36 17.43 12.68
C VAL A 251 0.59 18.21 13.57
N GLY A 252 1.78 18.57 13.09
CA GLY A 252 2.86 19.17 13.89
C GLY A 252 2.61 20.59 14.41
N ALA A 253 1.48 21.20 14.06
CA ALA A 253 1.05 22.49 14.60
C ALA A 253 0.10 22.33 15.80
N PHE A 254 0.36 21.35 16.68
CA PHE A 254 -0.35 21.21 17.95
C PHE A 254 0.22 22.18 19.01
N SER A 255 -0.66 22.78 19.80
CA SER A 255 -0.30 23.80 20.81
C SER A 255 0.10 23.21 22.17
N ASP A 256 -0.25 21.96 22.44
CA ASP A 256 -0.10 21.33 23.77
C ASP A 256 1.30 20.72 23.98
N ILE A 257 2.16 21.48 24.66
CA ILE A 257 3.51 21.04 25.08
C ILE A 257 3.49 20.15 26.35
N SER A 258 2.33 19.92 26.97
CA SER A 258 2.27 19.20 28.26
C SER A 258 2.72 17.74 28.16
N VAL A 259 2.72 17.17 26.95
CA VAL A 259 3.24 15.82 26.66
C VAL A 259 4.71 15.64 27.06
N PHE A 260 5.50 16.71 27.11
CA PHE A 260 6.93 16.63 27.44
C PHE A 260 7.23 16.57 28.95
N TYR A 261 6.31 17.04 29.79
CA TYR A 261 6.58 17.21 31.23
C TYR A 261 5.48 16.68 32.16
N LYS A 262 4.33 16.24 31.63
CA LYS A 262 3.30 15.51 32.39
C LYS A 262 3.30 14.03 32.02
N GLU A 263 2.85 13.18 32.94
CA GLU A 263 2.56 11.78 32.65
C GLU A 263 1.56 11.65 31.49
N ALA A 264 1.86 10.80 30.51
CA ALA A 264 1.06 10.65 29.28
C ALA A 264 -0.45 10.48 29.54
N LYS A 265 -0.84 9.65 30.52
CA LYS A 265 -2.26 9.42 30.87
C LYS A 265 -2.98 10.68 31.36
N ARG A 266 -2.25 11.68 31.85
CA ARG A 266 -2.78 12.98 32.33
C ARG A 266 -2.76 14.07 31.25
N CYS A 267 -2.27 13.77 30.06
CA CYS A 267 -2.24 14.71 28.93
C CYS A 267 -3.51 14.55 28.10
N THR A 268 -4.26 15.64 27.89
CA THR A 268 -5.47 15.63 27.06
C THR A 268 -5.15 15.21 25.63
N SER A 269 -4.05 15.72 25.07
CA SER A 269 -3.60 15.44 23.70
C SER A 269 -3.23 13.98 23.50
N TYR A 270 -2.54 13.38 24.48
CA TYR A 270 -2.28 11.94 24.48
C TYR A 270 -3.59 11.14 24.52
N ASN A 271 -4.55 11.52 25.37
CA ASN A 271 -5.83 10.82 25.47
C ASN A 271 -6.68 10.94 24.20
N LYS A 272 -6.66 12.10 23.52
CA LYS A 272 -7.34 12.31 22.24
C LYS A 272 -6.70 11.46 21.13
N LEU A 273 -5.37 11.47 21.03
CA LEU A 273 -4.66 10.66 20.03
C LEU A 273 -4.79 9.16 20.29
N SER A 274 -4.61 8.70 21.53
CA SER A 274 -4.65 7.26 21.86
C SER A 274 -6.05 6.65 21.79
N LYS A 275 -7.10 7.42 22.10
CA LYS A 275 -8.49 6.93 22.01
C LYS A 275 -9.13 7.21 20.65
N GLY A 276 -8.55 8.10 19.85
CA GLY A 276 -9.11 8.56 18.58
C GLY A 276 -10.57 8.99 18.72
N LEU A 277 -11.43 8.47 17.85
CA LEU A 277 -12.88 8.71 17.92
C LEU A 277 -13.56 8.25 19.22
N GLY A 278 -12.95 7.33 19.96
CA GLY A 278 -13.45 6.89 21.27
C GLY A 278 -13.44 8.00 22.33
N TYR A 279 -12.70 9.08 22.11
CA TYR A 279 -12.68 10.25 22.98
C TYR A 279 -13.98 11.09 22.87
N TYR A 280 -14.55 11.17 21.68
CA TYR A 280 -15.73 12.01 21.39
C TYR A 280 -17.04 11.25 21.64
N ARG A 281 -18.13 11.98 21.93
CA ARG A 281 -19.43 11.41 22.29
C ARG A 281 -20.54 11.87 21.34
N GLY A 282 -21.50 10.98 21.08
CA GLY A 282 -22.72 11.29 20.32
C GLY A 282 -22.43 11.82 18.92
N GLU A 283 -23.16 12.87 18.52
CA GLU A 283 -23.01 13.56 17.24
C GLU A 283 -21.63 14.20 17.05
N GLY A 284 -20.92 14.52 18.14
CA GLY A 284 -19.57 15.06 18.09
C GLY A 284 -18.57 14.15 17.38
N LYS A 285 -18.84 12.83 17.29
CA LYS A 285 -18.04 11.90 16.49
C LYS A 285 -18.22 12.12 14.98
N LEU A 286 -19.43 12.40 14.52
CA LEU A 286 -19.70 12.61 13.09
C LEU A 286 -19.23 14.01 12.66
N ASN A 287 -19.51 15.02 13.48
CA ASN A 287 -19.14 16.41 13.18
C ASN A 287 -17.63 16.58 12.99
N ILE A 288 -16.81 15.96 13.84
CA ILE A 288 -15.35 16.02 13.70
C ILE A 288 -14.86 15.28 12.45
N ILE A 289 -15.45 14.14 12.11
CA ILE A 289 -15.10 13.40 10.90
C ILE A 289 -15.44 14.23 9.66
N ASP A 290 -16.65 14.78 9.62
CA ASP A 290 -17.15 15.54 8.46
C ASP A 290 -16.32 16.81 8.24
N SER A 291 -16.08 17.59 9.30
CA SER A 291 -15.23 18.79 9.24
C SER A 291 -13.78 18.45 8.85
N THR A 292 -13.23 17.31 9.32
CA THR A 292 -11.88 16.88 8.92
C THR A 292 -11.85 16.45 7.45
N LEU A 293 -12.88 15.71 6.99
CA LEU A 293 -12.99 15.23 5.62
C LEU A 293 -13.02 16.38 4.62
N GLU A 294 -13.87 17.39 4.85
CA GLU A 294 -13.99 18.56 3.97
C GLU A 294 -12.63 19.23 3.71
N LYS A 295 -11.77 19.33 4.74
CA LYS A 295 -10.44 19.96 4.63
C LYS A 295 -9.40 19.03 3.99
N ILE A 296 -9.43 17.75 4.35
CA ILE A 296 -8.50 16.74 3.84
C ILE A 296 -8.71 16.47 2.34
N GLU A 297 -9.97 16.49 1.87
CA GLU A 297 -10.31 16.33 0.46
C GLU A 297 -9.69 17.46 -0.39
N ILE A 298 -9.66 18.70 0.10
CA ILE A 298 -9.03 19.83 -0.61
C ILE A 298 -7.49 19.68 -0.68
N LEU A 299 -6.88 19.08 0.34
CA LEU A 299 -5.42 18.87 0.40
C LEU A 299 -4.92 17.64 -0.38
N ASP A 300 -5.85 16.86 -0.95
CA ASP A 300 -5.59 15.62 -1.68
C ASP A 300 -4.72 14.66 -0.86
N ILE A 301 -5.15 14.37 0.38
CA ILE A 301 -4.49 13.39 1.27
C ILE A 301 -5.37 12.14 1.41
N LYS A 302 -5.46 11.41 0.30
CA LYS A 302 -6.38 10.27 0.13
C LYS A 302 -6.27 9.21 1.21
N ILE A 303 -5.07 8.91 1.70
CA ILE A 303 -4.86 7.87 2.72
C ILE A 303 -5.59 8.18 4.04
N ILE A 304 -5.65 9.45 4.43
CA ILE A 304 -6.39 9.89 5.63
C ILE A 304 -7.87 10.03 5.32
N GLU A 305 -8.20 10.53 4.13
CA GLU A 305 -9.59 10.62 3.66
C GLU A 305 -10.30 9.25 3.72
N GLU A 306 -9.66 8.20 3.23
CA GLU A 306 -10.17 6.83 3.22
C GLU A 306 -10.35 6.28 4.65
N GLU A 307 -9.37 6.52 5.53
CA GLU A 307 -9.45 6.12 6.93
C GLU A 307 -10.59 6.85 7.66
N LEU A 308 -10.77 8.14 7.41
CA LEU A 308 -11.89 8.93 7.96
C LEU A 308 -13.25 8.42 7.43
N LYS A 309 -13.36 8.08 6.14
CA LYS A 309 -14.57 7.47 5.55
C LYS A 309 -14.90 6.12 6.20
N ARG A 310 -13.88 5.27 6.45
CA ARG A 310 -14.03 4.00 7.19
C ARG A 310 -14.57 4.24 8.60
N LEU A 311 -13.97 5.20 9.31
CA LEU A 311 -14.40 5.57 10.65
C LEU A 311 -15.85 6.11 10.66
N LYS A 312 -16.24 6.92 9.67
CA LYS A 312 -17.61 7.42 9.50
C LYS A 312 -18.61 6.27 9.38
N LEU A 313 -18.34 5.31 8.51
CA LEU A 313 -19.18 4.13 8.31
C LEU A 313 -19.34 3.31 9.59
N ARG A 314 -18.25 3.11 10.33
CA ARG A 314 -18.28 2.40 11.63
C ARG A 314 -19.22 3.11 12.61
N VAL A 315 -19.08 4.43 12.77
CA VAL A 315 -19.94 5.21 13.68
C VAL A 315 -21.42 5.14 13.27
N LEU A 316 -21.72 5.25 11.98
CA LEU A 316 -23.09 5.14 11.46
C LEU A 316 -23.69 3.74 11.69
N SER A 317 -22.89 2.69 11.55
CA SER A 317 -23.32 1.31 11.81
C SER A 317 -23.65 1.07 13.29
N GLU A 318 -22.84 1.60 14.21
CA GLU A 318 -23.06 1.51 15.65
C GLU A 318 -24.33 2.25 16.09
N GLN A 319 -24.68 3.35 15.43
CA GLN A 319 -25.89 4.12 15.72
C GLN A 319 -27.17 3.43 15.22
N ARG A 320 -27.12 2.70 14.10
CA ARG A 320 -28.26 1.95 13.56
C ARG A 320 -28.65 0.75 14.42
N ILE A 321 -27.68 0.10 15.07
CA ILE A 321 -27.92 -1.06 15.97
C ILE A 321 -28.59 -0.62 17.29
N ARG A 322 -28.49 0.66 17.66
CA ARG A 322 -29.04 1.21 18.91
C ARG A 322 -30.43 1.84 18.76
N LYS A 323 -30.98 1.90 17.55
CA LYS A 323 -32.37 2.34 17.28
C LYS A 323 -33.29 1.13 17.17
#